data_AF-A0A9N9L3V2-F1
#
_entry.id   AF-A0A9N9L3V2-F1
#
_cell.length_a   1.000
_cell.length_b   1.000
_cell.length_c   1.000
_cell.angle_alpha   90.00
_cell.angle_beta   90.00
_cell.angle_gamma   90.00
#
_symmetry.space_group_name_H-M   'P 1'
#
loop_
_entity.id
_entity.type
_entity.pdbx_description
1 polymer ?
#
loop_
_entity_poly.entity_id
_entity_poly.type
_entity_poly.pdbx_seq_one_letter_code
_entity_poly.pdbx_strand_id
1 'polypeptide(L)'
;MLSPPFQMKNFIRLVLLAAAVDSTCSPDNCYRALFPCPTPAAISQASAFCATITASGLTAKVYPTRATAACGKTPERYISACKCGPTCVASPKISACTASPTPTAGLLYGDFECGIGSWTVQVPDPAAIAGVTTNGPNTGQKSFQVDFHTPAISPELGVSARLTSQKVSVRSGVPYSLEFYTFFDNMDAGFIGVMFNGVPVRTVDARDNGWGAWHVNRLTWTTASGVTTATIAFEFLFVNTVSSVDRIDSIVFKPA
;
A
#
# COMPACT_ATOMS: atom_id res chain seq x y z
N MET A 1 1.91 -30.24 64.02
CA MET A 1 2.20 -28.80 64.17
C MET A 1 3.32 -28.42 63.21
N LEU A 2 3.10 -27.33 62.46
CA LEU A 2 4.04 -26.51 61.68
C LEU A 2 4.57 -27.02 60.32
N SER A 3 3.95 -26.49 59.25
CA SER A 3 4.58 -26.09 57.97
C SER A 3 5.51 -24.86 58.18
N PRO A 4 6.20 -24.30 57.15
CA PRO A 4 7.11 -24.84 56.11
C PRO A 4 8.49 -24.09 56.16
N PRO A 5 9.34 -24.09 55.10
CA PRO A 5 9.20 -23.03 54.08
C PRO A 5 9.49 -23.41 52.61
N PHE A 6 8.97 -22.52 51.76
CA PHE A 6 9.09 -22.32 50.32
C PHE A 6 10.54 -22.28 49.77
N GLN A 7 10.79 -22.90 48.61
CA GLN A 7 11.88 -22.51 47.70
C GLN A 7 11.40 -22.58 46.24
N MET A 8 11.49 -21.44 45.58
CA MET A 8 11.05 -21.11 44.23
C MET A 8 12.27 -21.24 43.29
N LYS A 9 12.20 -22.04 42.21
CA LYS A 9 13.19 -21.99 41.12
C LYS A 9 12.52 -22.00 39.75
N ASN A 10 12.50 -20.80 39.17
CA ASN A 10 12.30 -20.50 37.77
C ASN A 10 13.23 -21.33 36.88
N PHE A 11 12.67 -22.00 35.87
CA PHE A 11 13.34 -22.23 34.59
C PHE A 11 12.26 -22.26 33.49
N ILE A 12 11.95 -21.10 32.94
CA ILE A 12 11.21 -20.98 31.69
C ILE A 12 12.17 -21.43 30.57
N ARG A 13 12.00 -22.66 30.08
CA ARG A 13 12.59 -23.10 28.82
C ARG A 13 11.71 -22.57 27.68
N LEU A 14 12.12 -21.47 27.07
CA LEU A 14 11.59 -21.04 25.78
C LEU A 14 12.20 -21.95 24.71
N VAL A 15 11.46 -22.99 24.31
CA VAL A 15 11.80 -23.82 23.15
C VAL A 15 11.38 -23.04 21.91
N LEU A 16 12.34 -22.45 21.20
CA LEU A 16 12.13 -22.06 19.80
C LEU A 16 12.08 -23.35 18.96
N LEU A 17 10.87 -23.79 18.60
CA LEU A 17 10.69 -24.71 17.49
C LEU A 17 10.84 -23.92 16.19
N ALA A 18 12.00 -24.03 15.55
CA ALA A 18 12.10 -23.76 14.13
C ALA A 18 11.35 -24.90 13.39
N ALA A 19 10.24 -24.56 12.75
CA ALA A 19 9.51 -25.50 11.91
C ALA A 19 10.38 -25.85 10.68
N ALA A 20 10.68 -27.14 10.51
CA ALA A 20 11.19 -27.65 9.25
C ALA A 20 10.10 -27.45 8.19
N VAL A 21 10.39 -26.66 7.14
CA VAL A 21 9.49 -26.47 6.01
C VAL A 21 9.50 -27.76 5.19
N ASP A 22 8.39 -28.49 5.22
CA ASP A 22 8.21 -29.69 4.41
C ASP A 22 8.05 -29.31 2.93
N SER A 23 8.82 -29.95 2.06
CA SER A 23 8.94 -29.64 0.62
C SER A 23 7.67 -29.95 -0.21
N THR A 24 6.59 -30.40 0.43
CA THR A 24 5.31 -30.75 -0.22
C THR A 24 4.29 -29.62 -0.25
N CYS A 25 4.65 -28.42 0.18
CA CYS A 25 3.79 -27.24 0.13
C CYS A 25 3.65 -26.70 -1.30
N SER A 26 2.93 -27.45 -2.13
CA SER A 26 2.56 -26.99 -3.47
C SER A 26 1.75 -25.69 -3.35
N PRO A 27 2.05 -24.65 -4.13
CA PRO A 27 1.35 -23.37 -4.08
C PRO A 27 -0.06 -23.47 -4.68
N ASP A 28 -0.94 -24.22 -4.01
CA ASP A 28 -2.36 -24.33 -4.33
C ASP A 28 -3.04 -22.96 -4.12
N ASN A 29 -4.07 -22.69 -4.92
CA ASN A 29 -4.91 -21.49 -4.85
C ASN A 29 -5.47 -21.30 -3.43
N CYS A 30 -5.78 -22.38 -2.72
CA CYS A 30 -6.22 -22.31 -1.33
C CYS A 30 -5.14 -21.75 -0.40
N TYR A 31 -3.90 -22.23 -0.53
CA TYR A 31 -2.77 -21.76 0.27
C TYR A 31 -2.50 -20.27 0.03
N ARG A 32 -2.47 -19.83 -1.24
CA ARG A 32 -2.29 -18.42 -1.62
C ARG A 32 -3.41 -17.52 -1.11
N ALA A 33 -4.65 -18.00 -1.12
CA ALA A 33 -5.80 -17.25 -0.61
C ALA A 33 -5.85 -17.19 0.92
N LEU A 34 -5.33 -18.21 1.62
CA LEU A 34 -5.26 -18.25 3.08
C LEU A 34 -4.16 -17.32 3.61
N PHE A 35 -3.00 -17.31 2.95
CA PHE A 35 -1.85 -16.46 3.27
C PHE A 35 -1.59 -15.42 2.17
N PRO A 36 -2.49 -14.44 1.98
CA PRO A 36 -2.21 -13.36 1.05
C PRO A 36 -1.03 -12.55 1.59
N CYS A 37 -0.09 -12.18 0.72
CA CYS A 37 1.11 -11.45 1.12
C CYS A 37 1.00 -9.90 1.23
N PRO A 38 -0.15 -9.19 1.29
CA PRO A 38 -0.11 -7.73 1.21
C PRO A 38 0.21 -7.03 2.54
N THR A 39 -0.05 -7.63 3.71
CA THR A 39 0.16 -6.94 5.02
C THR A 39 0.50 -7.89 6.19
N PRO A 40 1.24 -7.42 7.22
CA PRO A 40 1.45 -8.17 8.47
C PRO A 40 0.15 -8.54 9.21
N ALA A 41 -0.88 -7.70 9.10
CA ALA A 41 -2.19 -7.96 9.70
C ALA A 41 -2.86 -9.18 9.04
N ALA A 42 -2.77 -9.31 7.71
CA ALA A 42 -3.33 -10.44 6.98
C ALA A 42 -2.64 -11.77 7.33
N ILE A 43 -1.31 -11.74 7.55
CA ILE A 43 -0.52 -12.89 8.03
C ILE A 43 -0.92 -13.23 9.47
N SER A 44 -1.02 -12.24 10.37
CA SER A 44 -1.43 -12.47 11.76
C SER A 44 -2.82 -13.10 11.86
N GLN A 45 -3.77 -12.65 11.04
CA GLN A 45 -5.11 -13.23 10.98
C GLN A 45 -5.10 -14.66 10.43
N ALA A 46 -4.30 -14.93 9.40
CA ALA A 46 -4.13 -16.29 8.86
C ALA A 46 -3.55 -17.23 9.91
N SER A 47 -2.48 -16.81 10.60
CA SER A 47 -1.83 -17.59 11.65
C SER A 47 -2.76 -17.84 12.84
N ALA A 48 -3.55 -16.83 13.25
CA ALA A 48 -4.55 -16.99 14.30
C ALA A 48 -5.63 -18.01 13.91
N PHE A 49 -6.15 -17.92 12.69
CA PHE A 49 -7.10 -18.91 12.16
C PHE A 49 -6.48 -20.32 12.11
N CYS A 50 -5.23 -20.44 11.66
CA CYS A 50 -4.50 -21.72 11.62
C CYS A 50 -4.30 -22.34 13.00
N ALA A 51 -4.05 -21.51 14.03
CA ALA A 51 -4.00 -21.99 15.41
C ALA A 51 -5.38 -22.51 15.86
N THR A 52 -6.45 -21.78 15.57
CA THR A 52 -7.82 -22.18 15.93
C THR A 52 -8.26 -23.47 15.26
N ILE A 53 -8.06 -23.62 13.94
CA ILE A 53 -8.50 -24.81 13.21
C ILE A 53 -7.66 -26.05 13.56
N THR A 54 -6.37 -25.88 13.87
CA THR A 54 -5.52 -26.99 14.31
C THR A 54 -5.90 -27.45 15.72
N ALA A 55 -6.25 -26.51 16.62
CA ALA A 55 -6.68 -26.83 17.98
C ALA A 55 -8.11 -27.41 18.03
N SER A 56 -8.99 -26.99 17.13
CA SER A 56 -10.43 -27.37 17.12
C SER A 56 -10.74 -28.55 16.18
N GLY A 57 -9.77 -28.98 15.37
CA GLY A 57 -9.96 -29.99 14.34
C GLY A 57 -10.96 -29.58 13.24
N LEU A 58 -11.74 -30.53 12.75
CA LEU A 58 -12.68 -30.36 11.61
C LEU A 58 -13.92 -29.49 11.91
N THR A 59 -13.97 -28.81 13.07
CA THR A 59 -15.19 -28.14 13.56
C THR A 59 -15.18 -26.62 13.40
N ALA A 60 -14.25 -26.05 12.63
CA ALA A 60 -14.24 -24.61 12.35
C ALA A 60 -15.57 -24.17 11.70
N LYS A 61 -16.37 -23.38 12.43
CA LYS A 61 -17.67 -22.85 11.95
C LYS A 61 -17.53 -21.59 11.11
N VAL A 62 -16.40 -20.90 11.23
CA VAL A 62 -16.14 -19.62 10.55
C VAL A 62 -14.84 -19.74 9.78
N TYR A 63 -14.96 -19.80 8.45
CA TYR A 63 -13.83 -19.79 7.53
C TYR A 63 -13.55 -18.35 7.07
N PRO A 64 -12.29 -17.97 6.83
CA PRO A 64 -11.98 -16.65 6.30
C PRO A 64 -12.63 -16.48 4.92
N THR A 65 -13.53 -15.51 4.79
CA THR A 65 -14.28 -15.24 3.54
C THR A 65 -13.38 -15.21 2.31
N ARG A 66 -12.19 -14.59 2.45
CA ARG A 66 -11.17 -14.50 1.38
C ARG A 66 -10.68 -15.84 0.87
N ALA A 67 -10.53 -16.81 1.77
CA ALA A 67 -10.01 -18.13 1.47
C ALA A 67 -11.14 -19.08 1.07
N THR A 68 -12.39 -18.81 1.49
CA THR A 68 -13.55 -19.67 1.19
C THR A 68 -13.81 -19.82 -0.31
N ALA A 69 -13.54 -18.79 -1.12
CA ALA A 69 -13.69 -18.87 -2.56
C ALA A 69 -12.70 -19.87 -3.22
N ALA A 70 -11.49 -20.01 -2.68
CA ALA A 70 -10.44 -20.87 -3.23
C ALA A 70 -10.33 -22.24 -2.53
N CYS A 71 -10.56 -22.28 -1.22
CA CYS A 71 -10.47 -23.47 -0.38
C CYS A 71 -11.81 -24.20 -0.23
N GLY A 72 -12.94 -23.57 -0.57
CA GLY A 72 -14.26 -24.08 -0.23
C GLY A 72 -14.52 -24.01 1.29
N LYS A 73 -15.27 -24.98 1.82
CA LYS A 73 -15.62 -25.10 3.25
C LYS A 73 -15.14 -26.41 3.90
N THR A 74 -14.23 -27.14 3.24
CA THR A 74 -13.70 -28.40 3.77
C THR A 74 -12.51 -28.13 4.69
N PRO A 75 -12.60 -28.47 5.99
CA PRO A 75 -11.56 -28.14 6.95
C PRO A 75 -10.19 -28.77 6.63
N GLU A 76 -10.16 -29.90 5.94
CA GLU A 76 -8.93 -30.62 5.56
C GLU A 76 -8.02 -29.77 4.66
N ARG A 77 -8.59 -28.96 3.76
CA ARG A 77 -7.84 -28.07 2.86
C ARG A 77 -7.14 -26.96 3.64
N TYR A 78 -7.83 -26.39 4.62
CA TYR A 78 -7.28 -25.37 5.49
C TYR A 78 -6.21 -25.93 6.42
N ILE A 79 -6.43 -27.10 7.02
CA ILE A 79 -5.44 -27.79 7.86
C ILE A 79 -4.17 -28.08 7.05
N SER A 80 -4.32 -28.55 5.81
CA SER A 80 -3.18 -28.78 4.92
C SER A 80 -2.43 -27.49 4.59
N ALA A 81 -3.15 -26.40 4.28
CA ALA A 81 -2.52 -25.11 4.01
C ALA A 81 -1.81 -24.54 5.25
N CYS A 82 -2.37 -24.72 6.44
CA CYS A 82 -1.80 -24.25 7.70
C CYS A 82 -0.49 -24.97 8.09
N LYS A 83 -0.32 -26.24 7.72
CA LYS A 83 0.93 -26.98 7.94
C LYS A 83 2.13 -26.35 7.22
N CYS A 84 1.88 -25.68 6.10
CA CYS A 84 2.92 -25.01 5.32
C CYS A 84 3.42 -23.72 5.95
N GLY A 85 2.63 -23.11 6.85
CA GLY A 85 2.93 -21.80 7.43
C GLY A 85 2.97 -20.67 6.37
N PRO A 86 3.13 -19.41 6.78
CA PRO A 86 3.34 -18.31 5.84
C PRO A 86 4.72 -18.45 5.16
N THR A 87 4.73 -18.60 3.83
CA THR A 87 5.97 -18.59 3.02
C THR A 87 6.39 -17.18 2.61
N CYS A 88 5.48 -16.21 2.68
CA CYS A 88 5.84 -14.81 2.55
C CYS A 88 6.61 -14.41 3.81
N VAL A 89 7.90 -14.12 3.67
CA VAL A 89 8.64 -13.38 4.72
C VAL A 89 7.94 -12.04 4.85
N ALA A 90 7.39 -11.73 6.03
CA ALA A 90 6.95 -10.37 6.31
C ALA A 90 8.14 -9.47 5.98
N SER A 91 7.97 -8.59 4.98
CA SER A 91 9.02 -7.65 4.61
C SER A 91 9.61 -7.06 5.89
N PRO A 92 10.95 -7.09 6.08
CA PRO A 92 11.57 -6.70 7.33
C PRO A 92 10.95 -5.38 7.77
N LYS A 93 10.47 -5.36 9.01
CA LYS A 93 9.94 -4.16 9.64
C LYS A 93 11.10 -3.16 9.68
N ILE A 94 11.17 -2.28 8.68
CA ILE A 94 12.16 -1.20 8.66
C ILE A 94 11.91 -0.40 9.93
N SER A 95 12.98 -0.28 10.71
CA SER A 95 13.03 0.39 11.99
C SER A 95 12.50 1.83 11.85
N ALA A 96 11.51 2.15 12.70
CA ALA A 96 11.02 3.48 13.06
C ALA A 96 10.75 4.49 11.93
N CYS A 97 9.68 4.28 11.17
CA CYS A 97 8.80 5.40 10.85
C CYS A 97 8.16 5.88 12.17
N THR A 98 8.86 6.69 12.94
CA THR A 98 8.21 7.54 13.96
C THR A 98 7.09 8.28 13.26
N ALA A 99 5.89 8.21 13.85
CA ALA A 99 4.67 8.83 13.31
C ALA A 99 5.02 10.13 12.59
N SER A 100 4.63 10.21 11.30
CA SER A 100 4.72 11.45 10.52
C SER A 100 4.39 12.62 11.43
N PRO A 101 5.25 13.64 11.55
CA PRO A 101 4.96 14.78 12.41
C PRO A 101 3.56 15.27 12.09
N THR A 102 2.75 15.50 13.13
CA THR A 102 1.43 16.13 12.99
C THR A 102 1.58 17.24 11.96
N PRO A 103 0.80 17.23 10.85
CA PRO A 103 1.04 18.15 9.75
C PRO A 103 1.11 19.56 10.31
N THR A 104 2.29 20.18 10.22
CA THR A 104 2.43 21.60 10.48
C THR A 104 1.49 22.29 9.49
N ALA A 105 0.73 23.30 9.91
CA ALA A 105 -0.34 23.87 9.09
C ALA A 105 0.16 24.16 7.66
N GLY A 106 -0.40 23.44 6.68
CA GLY A 106 -0.07 23.59 5.27
C GLY A 106 1.09 22.73 4.77
N LEU A 107 1.63 21.81 5.57
CA LEU A 107 2.73 20.92 5.18
C LEU A 107 2.24 19.49 4.91
N LEU A 108 2.52 18.98 3.70
CA LEU A 108 2.24 17.60 3.29
C LEU A 108 3.50 17.00 2.67
N TYR A 109 3.74 15.72 2.98
CA TYR A 109 4.84 14.93 2.42
C TYR A 109 4.34 13.64 1.78
N GLY A 110 5.01 13.22 0.71
CA GLY A 110 4.81 11.93 0.05
C GLY A 110 6.12 11.42 -0.56
N ASP A 111 7.01 10.90 0.29
CA ASP A 111 8.27 10.22 -0.07
C ASP A 111 8.14 8.68 -0.08
N PHE A 112 7.02 8.16 0.41
CA PHE A 112 6.62 6.75 0.36
C PHE A 112 7.57 5.73 1.02
N GLU A 113 8.65 6.17 1.66
CA GLU A 113 9.62 5.33 2.38
C GLU A 113 8.95 4.45 3.44
N CYS A 114 7.87 4.98 4.03
CA CYS A 114 7.04 4.33 5.04
C CYS A 114 5.78 3.65 4.48
N GLY A 115 5.71 3.44 3.16
CA GLY A 115 4.51 2.97 2.47
C GLY A 115 3.57 4.15 2.16
N ILE A 116 2.27 3.88 2.08
CA ILE A 116 1.30 4.88 1.60
C ILE A 116 1.03 6.02 2.59
N GLY A 117 1.42 5.85 3.85
CA GLY A 117 1.25 6.88 4.89
C GLY A 117 -0.21 7.27 5.09
N SER A 118 -0.49 8.59 5.08
CA SER A 118 -1.83 9.17 5.18
C SER A 118 -2.51 9.37 3.82
N TRP A 119 -1.88 8.92 2.73
CA TRP A 119 -2.48 8.98 1.41
C TRP A 119 -3.49 7.84 1.23
N THR A 120 -4.56 8.14 0.50
CA THR A 120 -5.59 7.16 0.11
C THR A 120 -5.38 6.80 -1.35
N VAL A 121 -5.40 5.50 -1.65
CA VAL A 121 -5.32 4.97 -3.02
C VAL A 121 -6.68 4.45 -3.44
N GLN A 122 -7.11 4.83 -4.64
CA GLN A 122 -8.25 4.27 -5.33
C GLN A 122 -7.79 3.75 -6.68
N VAL A 123 -8.35 2.62 -7.12
CA VAL A 123 -8.02 2.02 -8.42
C VAL A 123 -9.34 1.81 -9.16
N PRO A 124 -9.86 2.86 -9.85
CA PRO A 124 -11.13 2.74 -10.56
C PRO A 124 -11.08 1.78 -11.75
N ASP A 125 -9.92 1.60 -12.38
CA ASP A 125 -9.73 0.64 -13.47
C ASP A 125 -9.15 -0.67 -12.94
N PRO A 126 -9.90 -1.79 -12.97
CA PRO A 126 -9.40 -3.08 -12.50
C PRO A 126 -8.20 -3.63 -13.27
N ALA A 127 -7.89 -3.09 -14.47
CA ALA A 127 -6.71 -3.47 -15.23
C ALA A 127 -5.41 -2.88 -14.65
N ALA A 128 -5.49 -1.82 -13.85
CA ALA A 128 -4.31 -1.17 -13.30
C ALA A 128 -3.91 -1.74 -11.94
N ILE A 129 -2.61 -1.68 -11.65
CA ILE A 129 -2.04 -2.04 -10.35
C ILE A 129 -1.36 -0.81 -9.77
N ALA A 130 -1.88 -0.30 -8.65
CA ALA A 130 -1.32 0.88 -7.99
C ALA A 130 -0.81 0.56 -6.58
N GLY A 131 0.32 1.13 -6.19
CA GLY A 131 0.88 0.93 -4.86
C GLY A 131 2.28 1.51 -4.70
N VAL A 132 2.86 1.31 -3.51
CA VAL A 132 4.25 1.69 -3.25
C VAL A 132 5.18 0.58 -3.76
N THR A 133 6.20 0.98 -4.51
CA THR A 133 7.21 0.10 -5.10
C THR A 133 8.60 0.43 -4.56
N THR A 134 9.51 -0.54 -4.64
CA THR A 134 10.96 -0.31 -4.43
C THR A 134 11.72 -0.17 -5.75
N ASN A 135 11.04 -0.29 -6.88
CA ASN A 135 11.66 -0.26 -8.20
C ASN A 135 11.70 1.16 -8.74
N GLY A 136 12.92 1.69 -8.88
CA GLY A 136 13.20 2.98 -9.50
C GLY A 136 12.62 4.18 -8.74
N PRO A 137 12.88 4.37 -7.44
CA PRO A 137 12.50 5.59 -6.71
C PRO A 137 13.25 6.82 -7.23
N ASN A 138 12.73 8.03 -6.99
CA ASN A 138 13.46 9.26 -7.28
C ASN A 138 14.52 9.51 -6.21
N THR A 139 14.10 9.37 -4.96
CA THR A 139 14.97 9.48 -3.78
C THR A 139 14.71 8.32 -2.84
N GLY A 140 15.71 7.95 -2.04
CA GLY A 140 15.51 6.89 -1.05
C GLY A 140 15.38 5.50 -1.69
N GLN A 141 14.38 4.74 -1.25
CA GLN A 141 14.17 3.35 -1.64
C GLN A 141 12.80 3.08 -2.24
N LYS A 142 11.83 3.99 -2.10
CA LYS A 142 10.44 3.74 -2.51
C LYS A 142 9.84 4.90 -3.27
N SER A 143 8.85 4.59 -4.10
CA SER A 143 7.99 5.57 -4.76
C SER A 143 6.58 5.01 -4.91
N PHE A 144 5.60 5.86 -5.22
CA PHE A 144 4.29 5.40 -5.62
C PHE A 144 4.29 5.10 -7.13
N GLN A 145 3.75 3.95 -7.52
CA GLN A 145 3.71 3.46 -8.89
C GLN A 145 2.28 3.09 -9.29
N VAL A 146 1.97 3.33 -10.56
CA VAL A 146 0.81 2.76 -11.26
C VAL A 146 1.32 2.00 -12.48
N ASP A 147 1.01 0.72 -12.54
CA ASP A 147 1.25 -0.16 -13.68
C ASP A 147 -0.05 -0.26 -14.48
N PHE A 148 -0.03 0.20 -15.72
CA PHE A 148 -1.16 0.18 -16.63
C PHE A 148 -1.08 -1.06 -17.52
N HIS A 149 -2.17 -1.82 -17.56
CA HIS A 149 -2.28 -2.95 -18.46
C HIS A 149 -3.32 -2.66 -19.55
N THR A 150 -2.93 -2.89 -20.79
CA THR A 150 -3.83 -2.80 -21.94
C THR A 150 -4.56 -4.15 -22.16
N PRO A 151 -5.86 -4.15 -22.46
CA PRO A 151 -6.77 -3.00 -22.49
C PRO A 151 -7.24 -2.59 -21.09
N ALA A 152 -7.52 -1.30 -20.89
CA ALA A 152 -8.30 -0.85 -19.74
C ALA A 152 -9.68 -1.52 -19.74
N ILE A 153 -10.20 -1.85 -18.55
CA ILE A 153 -11.44 -2.61 -18.42
C ILE A 153 -12.63 -1.68 -18.23
N SER A 154 -12.53 -0.75 -17.27
CA SER A 154 -13.64 0.14 -16.93
C SER A 154 -13.16 1.39 -16.19
N PRO A 155 -12.29 2.21 -16.79
CA PRO A 155 -11.77 3.39 -16.11
C PRO A 155 -12.89 4.41 -15.90
N GLU A 156 -13.12 4.82 -14.64
CA GLU A 156 -14.02 5.92 -14.32
C GLU A 156 -13.45 7.22 -14.89
N LEU A 157 -14.11 7.82 -15.88
CA LEU A 157 -13.66 9.07 -16.52
C LEU A 157 -12.23 8.98 -17.12
N GLY A 158 -11.77 7.78 -17.47
CA GLY A 158 -10.40 7.57 -17.97
C GLY A 158 -9.32 7.49 -16.88
N VAL A 159 -9.71 7.52 -15.59
CA VAL A 159 -8.80 7.42 -14.45
C VAL A 159 -8.57 5.95 -14.11
N SER A 160 -7.31 5.50 -14.18
CA SER A 160 -6.95 4.13 -13.81
C SER A 160 -6.60 3.99 -12.34
N ALA A 161 -5.95 5.00 -11.77
CA ALA A 161 -5.69 5.08 -10.34
C ALA A 161 -5.71 6.53 -9.84
N ARG A 162 -6.00 6.70 -8.55
CA ARG A 162 -6.03 7.99 -7.86
C ARG A 162 -5.32 7.89 -6.52
N LEU A 163 -4.41 8.82 -6.28
CA LEU A 163 -3.69 9.00 -5.02
C LEU A 163 -4.13 10.32 -4.39
N THR A 164 -4.83 10.27 -3.25
CA THR A 164 -5.42 11.44 -2.61
C THR A 164 -4.82 11.67 -1.23
N SER A 165 -4.40 12.90 -0.94
CA SER A 165 -3.86 13.28 0.36
C SER A 165 -4.95 13.30 1.44
N GLN A 166 -4.53 13.23 2.69
CA GLN A 166 -5.35 13.73 3.80
C GLN A 166 -5.69 15.23 3.60
N LYS A 167 -6.74 15.70 4.29
CA LYS A 167 -7.02 17.14 4.38
C LYS A 167 -5.91 17.83 5.15
N VAL A 168 -5.34 18.88 4.59
CA VAL A 168 -4.36 19.75 5.24
C VAL A 168 -4.94 21.15 5.45
N SER A 169 -4.64 21.77 6.60
CA SER A 169 -5.09 23.13 6.89
C SER A 169 -4.35 24.14 6.03
N VAL A 170 -5.07 25.08 5.43
CA VAL A 170 -4.50 26.17 4.64
C VAL A 170 -5.13 27.52 5.04
N ARG A 171 -4.49 28.62 4.68
CA ARG A 171 -5.01 29.97 4.89
C ARG A 171 -5.62 30.49 3.60
N SER A 172 -6.81 31.07 3.68
CA SER A 172 -7.51 31.70 2.56
C SER A 172 -6.69 32.86 1.98
N GLY A 173 -6.62 32.95 0.64
CA GLY A 173 -5.87 33.98 -0.09
C GLY A 173 -4.34 33.85 -0.02
N VAL A 174 -3.80 32.79 0.60
CA VAL A 174 -2.35 32.57 0.71
C VAL A 174 -1.88 31.65 -0.41
N PRO A 175 -0.78 31.99 -1.12
CA PRO A 175 -0.18 31.09 -2.09
C PRO A 175 0.56 29.94 -1.39
N TYR A 176 0.44 28.76 -1.97
CA TYR A 176 1.14 27.55 -1.59
C TYR A 176 1.92 26.99 -2.77
N SER A 177 3.03 26.33 -2.49
CA SER A 177 3.86 25.64 -3.47
C SER A 177 3.68 24.14 -3.35
N LEU A 178 3.46 23.47 -4.49
CA LEU A 178 3.49 22.02 -4.65
C LEU A 178 4.69 21.65 -5.52
N GLU A 179 5.61 20.87 -4.98
CA GLU A 179 6.69 20.22 -5.70
C GLU A 179 6.49 18.69 -5.65
N PHE A 180 6.72 18.01 -6.77
CA PHE A 180 6.67 16.55 -6.85
C PHE A 180 7.46 16.08 -8.07
N TYR A 181 7.90 14.83 -8.06
CA TYR A 181 8.65 14.23 -9.16
C TYR A 181 7.80 13.18 -9.85
N THR A 182 7.86 13.13 -11.18
CA THR A 182 7.15 12.14 -11.99
C THR A 182 8.14 11.36 -12.86
N PHE A 183 7.84 10.10 -13.10
CA PHE A 183 8.55 9.25 -14.06
C PHE A 183 7.52 8.53 -14.92
N PHE A 184 7.78 8.48 -16.22
CA PHE A 184 7.02 7.71 -17.20
C PHE A 184 7.98 6.74 -17.87
N ASP A 185 7.66 5.44 -17.95
CA ASP A 185 8.53 4.46 -18.63
C ASP A 185 8.36 4.46 -20.16
N ASN A 186 7.34 5.14 -20.67
CA ASN A 186 6.95 5.16 -22.06
C ASN A 186 6.47 6.57 -22.46
N MET A 187 6.74 6.97 -23.70
CA MET A 187 6.29 8.24 -24.26
C MET A 187 4.77 8.35 -24.38
N ASP A 188 4.09 7.23 -24.53
CA ASP A 188 2.63 7.14 -24.70
C ASP A 188 1.94 6.62 -23.42
N ALA A 189 2.62 6.71 -22.27
CA ALA A 189 2.19 6.12 -21.00
C ALA A 189 0.86 6.66 -20.43
N GLY A 190 0.39 7.80 -20.94
CA GLY A 190 -0.74 8.53 -20.40
C GLY A 190 -0.32 9.86 -19.79
N PHE A 191 -1.10 10.35 -18.82
CA PHE A 191 -0.78 11.58 -18.11
C PHE A 191 -1.22 11.54 -16.65
N ILE A 192 -0.53 12.31 -15.82
CA ILE A 192 -0.83 12.48 -14.40
C ILE A 192 -1.55 13.83 -14.22
N GLY A 193 -2.84 13.78 -13.85
CA GLY A 193 -3.64 14.93 -13.47
C GLY A 193 -3.40 15.32 -12.01
N VAL A 194 -3.27 16.62 -11.74
CA VAL A 194 -3.16 17.19 -10.39
C VAL A 194 -4.41 17.99 -10.08
N MET A 195 -4.99 17.76 -8.91
CA MET A 195 -6.17 18.46 -8.43
C MET A 195 -5.98 19.05 -7.03
N PHE A 196 -6.60 20.20 -6.79
CA PHE A 196 -6.84 20.74 -5.45
C PHE A 196 -8.33 20.76 -5.16
N ASN A 197 -8.75 20.14 -4.06
CA ASN A 197 -10.15 20.10 -3.64
C ASN A 197 -11.11 19.62 -4.76
N GLY A 198 -10.66 18.65 -5.57
CA GLY A 198 -11.42 18.12 -6.71
C GLY A 198 -11.44 19.02 -7.95
N VAL A 199 -10.73 20.15 -7.94
CA VAL A 199 -10.59 21.04 -9.10
C VAL A 199 -9.25 20.74 -9.79
N PRO A 200 -9.24 20.41 -11.09
CA PRO A 200 -8.01 20.18 -11.84
C PRO A 200 -7.21 21.47 -12.00
N VAL A 201 -5.89 21.37 -11.83
CA VAL A 201 -4.97 22.52 -11.90
C VAL A 201 -3.79 22.31 -12.84
N ARG A 202 -3.40 21.05 -13.10
CA ARG A 202 -2.28 20.72 -13.96
C ARG A 202 -2.44 19.30 -14.51
N THR A 203 -1.96 19.08 -15.71
CA THR A 203 -1.66 17.76 -16.26
C THR A 203 -0.17 17.66 -16.53
N VAL A 204 0.42 16.50 -16.31
CA VAL A 204 1.81 16.20 -16.63
C VAL A 204 1.81 15.02 -17.60
N ASP A 205 2.35 15.22 -18.79
CA ASP A 205 2.44 14.21 -19.83
C ASP A 205 3.91 13.81 -20.05
N ALA A 206 4.16 12.56 -20.40
CA ALA A 206 5.49 12.06 -20.76
C ALA A 206 6.14 12.86 -21.91
N ARG A 207 5.33 13.48 -22.78
CA ARG A 207 5.78 14.30 -23.91
C ARG A 207 6.18 15.73 -23.50
N ASP A 208 5.78 16.20 -22.32
CA ASP A 208 6.12 17.55 -21.86
C ASP A 208 7.62 17.66 -21.51
N ASN A 209 8.14 16.66 -20.79
CA ASN A 209 9.50 16.68 -20.24
C ASN A 209 10.37 15.49 -20.67
N GLY A 210 9.80 14.49 -21.34
CA GLY A 210 10.46 13.24 -21.70
C GLY A 210 10.01 12.06 -20.82
N TRP A 211 10.49 10.88 -21.20
CA TRP A 211 10.23 9.59 -20.55
C TRP A 211 11.53 8.86 -20.28
N GLY A 212 11.51 7.86 -19.40
CA GLY A 212 12.67 7.10 -18.96
C GLY A 212 13.56 7.80 -17.93
N ALA A 213 13.14 8.98 -17.45
CA ALA A 213 13.83 9.75 -16.42
C ALA A 213 12.84 10.40 -15.44
N TRP A 214 13.34 10.76 -14.26
CA TRP A 214 12.57 11.52 -13.27
C TRP A 214 12.58 13.01 -13.62
N HIS A 215 11.40 13.63 -13.55
CA HIS A 215 11.21 15.05 -13.84
C HIS A 215 10.53 15.75 -12.66
N VAL A 216 11.06 16.91 -12.30
CA VAL A 216 10.50 17.75 -11.24
C VAL A 216 9.37 18.61 -11.80
N ASN A 217 8.25 18.64 -11.07
CA ASN A 217 7.10 19.48 -11.35
C ASN A 217 6.90 20.46 -10.20
N ARG A 218 6.66 21.73 -10.54
CA ARG A 218 6.41 22.79 -9.57
C ARG A 218 5.15 23.55 -9.96
N LEU A 219 4.28 23.75 -8.99
CA LEU A 219 3.02 24.48 -9.16
C LEU A 219 2.82 25.42 -7.97
N THR A 220 2.35 26.62 -8.25
CA THR A 220 1.82 27.52 -7.24
C THR A 220 0.29 27.45 -7.26
N TRP A 221 -0.32 27.26 -6.09
CA TRP A 221 -1.76 27.27 -5.90
C TRP A 221 -2.14 28.32 -4.87
N THR A 222 -2.98 29.27 -5.26
CA THR A 222 -3.53 30.29 -4.36
C THR A 222 -4.92 29.87 -3.91
N THR A 223 -5.12 29.75 -2.60
CA THR A 223 -6.41 29.38 -2.02
C THR A 223 -7.48 30.43 -2.33
N ALA A 224 -8.65 29.98 -2.78
CA ALA A 224 -9.80 30.86 -2.95
C ALA A 224 -10.29 31.41 -1.60
N SER A 225 -11.06 32.52 -1.65
CA SER A 225 -11.65 33.13 -0.46
C SER A 225 -12.50 32.11 0.32
N GLY A 226 -12.29 32.02 1.64
CA GLY A 226 -13.02 31.11 2.52
C GLY A 226 -12.52 29.67 2.55
N VAL A 227 -11.55 29.30 1.71
CA VAL A 227 -10.95 27.96 1.74
C VAL A 227 -9.94 27.86 2.88
N THR A 228 -10.21 26.97 3.83
CA THR A 228 -9.36 26.72 5.02
C THR A 228 -8.73 25.33 5.03
N THR A 229 -9.07 24.47 4.07
CA THR A 229 -8.47 23.14 3.91
C THR A 229 -8.18 22.85 2.44
N ALA A 230 -7.16 22.03 2.21
CA ALA A 230 -6.80 21.51 0.91
C ALA A 230 -6.71 19.98 0.95
N THR A 231 -7.18 19.34 -0.11
CA THR A 231 -6.80 17.97 -0.49
C THR A 231 -6.13 18.01 -1.84
N ILE A 232 -5.03 17.29 -1.99
CA ILE A 232 -4.33 17.13 -3.25
C ILE A 232 -4.63 15.74 -3.77
N ALA A 233 -5.03 15.64 -5.04
CA ALA A 233 -5.16 14.35 -5.69
C ALA A 233 -4.27 14.30 -6.93
N PHE A 234 -3.65 13.15 -7.13
CA PHE A 234 -2.98 12.77 -8.38
C PHE A 234 -3.82 11.68 -9.03
N GLU A 235 -4.32 11.95 -10.23
CA GLU A 235 -5.04 10.99 -11.06
C GLU A 235 -4.10 10.49 -12.15
N PHE A 236 -4.05 9.18 -12.33
CA PHE A 236 -3.26 8.50 -13.33
C PHE A 236 -4.20 8.09 -14.46
N LEU A 237 -4.11 8.79 -15.58
CA LEU A 237 -5.05 8.65 -16.70
C LEU A 237 -4.38 7.84 -17.81
N PHE A 238 -5.07 6.79 -18.23
CA PHE A 238 -4.57 5.85 -19.20
C PHE A 238 -4.81 6.32 -20.64
N VAL A 239 -3.85 6.03 -21.52
CA VAL A 239 -4.03 6.15 -22.97
C VAL A 239 -4.10 4.73 -23.53
N ASN A 240 -5.22 4.41 -24.21
CA ASN A 240 -5.68 3.06 -24.60
C ASN A 240 -4.77 2.23 -25.54
N THR A 241 -3.51 2.60 -25.73
CA THR A 241 -2.66 2.06 -26.78
C THR A 241 -1.45 1.28 -26.28
N VAL A 242 -0.97 1.51 -25.06
CA VAL A 242 0.26 0.88 -24.56
C VAL A 242 0.16 0.52 -23.08
N SER A 243 0.73 -0.61 -22.68
CA SER A 243 1.04 -0.83 -21.26
C SER A 243 2.23 0.05 -20.87
N SER A 244 2.17 0.61 -19.67
CA SER A 244 3.14 1.58 -19.18
C SER A 244 3.22 1.56 -17.66
N VAL A 245 4.24 2.21 -17.13
CA VAL A 245 4.46 2.40 -15.71
C VAL A 245 4.74 3.86 -15.43
N ASP A 246 3.87 4.44 -14.61
CA ASP A 246 4.01 5.80 -14.12
C ASP A 246 4.35 5.80 -12.64
N ARG A 247 5.16 6.76 -12.22
CA ARG A 247 5.53 6.92 -10.82
C ARG A 247 5.46 8.37 -10.38
N ILE A 248 5.18 8.55 -9.09
CA ILE A 248 5.32 9.82 -8.38
C ILE A 248 6.11 9.63 -7.09
N ASP A 249 6.93 10.62 -6.76
CA ASP A 249 7.77 10.61 -5.56
C ASP A 249 8.06 12.05 -5.07
N SER A 250 8.63 12.15 -3.87
CA SER A 250 9.13 13.37 -3.23
C SER A 250 8.11 14.52 -3.23
N ILE A 251 6.84 14.22 -2.93
CA ILE A 251 5.78 15.22 -2.89
C ILE A 251 5.98 16.13 -1.68
N VAL A 252 5.99 17.44 -1.91
CA VAL A 252 6.07 18.47 -0.88
C VAL A 252 5.04 19.57 -1.19
N PHE A 253 4.09 19.77 -0.29
CA PHE A 253 3.19 20.92 -0.30
C PHE A 253 3.45 21.79 0.92
N LYS A 254 3.63 23.10 0.72
CA LYS A 254 3.95 24.06 1.79
C LYS A 254 3.51 25.49 1.41
N PRO A 255 3.37 26.43 2.37
CA PRO A 255 3.27 27.85 2.04
C PRO A 255 4.41 28.28 1.10
N ALA A 256 4.09 29.09 0.09
CA ALA A 256 5.04 29.58 -0.91
C ALA A 256 6.01 30.61 -0.33
#